data_AF-A0A922AHC5-F1
#
_entry.id   AF-A0A922AHC5-F1
#
_cell.length_a   1.000
_cell.length_b   1.000
_cell.length_c   1.000
_cell.angle_alpha   90.00
_cell.angle_beta   90.00
_cell.angle_gamma   90.00
#
_symmetry.space_group_name_H-M   'P 1'
#
loop_
_entity.id
_entity.type
_entity.pdbx_description
1 polymer ?
#
loop_
_entity_poly.entity_id
_entity_poly.type
_entity_poly.pdbx_seq_one_letter_code
_entity_poly.pdbx_strand_id
1 'polypeptide(L)'
;KSAGIVDNKKKRAASEHIVSIALSDLAKYFDLPITKGSRNLKVRLTVLKKKCRELGIPCWPHRKIKSLDGLIQDLQEEAKRQQQENEVAAMVVAKRRRMLESEKENIERKPFMELDTETKRFRRDIFKRKHRARALRNHG
;
A
#
# COMPACT_ATOMS: atom_id res chain seq x y z
N LYS A 1 -22.94 -34.86 29.10
CA LYS A 1 -21.83 -33.98 29.52
C LYS A 1 -21.46 -33.10 28.32
N SER A 2 -22.00 -31.89 28.25
CA SER A 2 -21.75 -30.96 27.14
C SER A 2 -20.54 -30.10 27.51
N ALA A 3 -19.43 -30.26 26.78
CA ALA A 3 -18.21 -29.51 27.02
C ALA A 3 -18.44 -28.03 26.67
N GLY A 4 -18.29 -27.16 27.67
CA GLY A 4 -18.41 -25.71 27.52
C GLY A 4 -17.32 -25.15 26.62
N ILE A 5 -17.74 -24.46 25.57
CA ILE A 5 -16.87 -23.62 24.74
C ILE A 5 -16.47 -22.43 25.61
N VAL A 6 -15.23 -22.42 26.08
CA VAL A 6 -14.64 -21.27 26.77
C VAL A 6 -14.38 -20.16 25.75
N ASP A 7 -15.31 -19.20 25.68
CA ASP A 7 -15.13 -17.94 24.97
C ASP A 7 -13.93 -17.18 25.57
N ASN A 8 -12.76 -17.37 24.98
CA ASN A 8 -11.55 -16.63 25.31
C ASN A 8 -11.72 -15.18 24.80
N LYS A 9 -12.53 -14.38 25.52
CA LYS A 9 -12.78 -12.97 25.23
C LYS A 9 -11.46 -12.22 25.30
N LYS A 10 -10.83 -12.00 24.15
CA LYS A 10 -9.62 -11.18 23.98
C LYS A 10 -9.79 -9.88 24.79
N LYS A 11 -8.94 -9.71 25.81
CA LYS A 11 -8.90 -8.50 26.66
C LYS A 11 -8.82 -7.27 25.77
N ARG A 12 -9.67 -6.27 26.04
CA ARG A 12 -9.67 -4.99 25.32
C ARG A 12 -8.28 -4.35 25.53
N ALA A 13 -7.71 -3.75 24.48
CA ALA A 13 -6.48 -2.99 24.64
C ALA A 13 -6.65 -1.96 25.76
N ALA A 14 -5.65 -1.82 26.63
CA ALA A 14 -5.67 -0.80 27.67
C ALA A 14 -5.81 0.58 27.03
N SER A 15 -6.55 1.49 27.69
CA SER A 15 -6.76 2.85 27.17
C SER A 15 -5.43 3.56 26.91
N GLU A 16 -4.45 3.37 27.81
CA GLU A 16 -3.09 3.92 27.71
C GLU A 16 -2.37 3.47 26.43
N HIS A 17 -2.46 2.18 26.07
CA HIS A 17 -1.88 1.65 24.83
C HIS A 17 -2.51 2.27 23.58
N ILE A 18 -3.79 2.61 23.61
CA ILE A 18 -4.44 3.27 22.46
C ILE A 18 -3.95 4.73 22.34
N VAL A 19 -3.76 5.41 23.46
CA VAL A 19 -3.28 6.80 23.50
C VAL A 19 -1.83 6.88 22.99
N SER A 20 -0.98 5.93 23.38
CA SER A 20 0.45 5.92 23.02
C SER A 20 0.73 5.60 21.54
N ILE A 21 -0.24 5.08 20.78
CA ILE A 21 -0.04 4.78 19.36
C ILE A 21 0.29 6.07 18.60
N ALA A 22 1.52 6.12 18.08
CA ALA A 22 2.01 7.21 17.25
C ALA A 22 1.87 6.88 15.75
N LEU A 23 2.03 7.90 14.91
CA LEU A 23 2.04 7.74 13.45
C LEU A 23 3.11 6.73 12.99
N SER A 24 4.29 6.74 13.64
CA SER A 24 5.39 5.81 13.35
C SER A 24 5.02 4.35 13.58
N ASP A 25 4.16 4.06 14.56
CA ASP A 25 3.68 2.69 14.83
C ASP A 25 2.65 2.24 13.80
N LEU A 26 1.86 3.18 13.27
CA LEU A 26 0.93 2.90 12.17
C LEU A 26 1.67 2.70 10.85
N ALA A 27 2.72 3.50 10.60
CA ALA A 27 3.48 3.51 9.35
C ALA A 27 4.08 2.15 9.00
N LYS A 28 4.50 1.39 10.02
CA LYS A 28 5.02 0.01 9.92
C LYS A 28 4.04 -0.97 9.26
N TYR A 29 2.76 -0.63 9.17
CA TYR A 29 1.70 -1.51 8.68
C TYR A 29 0.91 -0.92 7.51
N PHE A 30 1.31 0.23 6.96
CA PHE A 30 0.58 0.88 5.87
C PHE A 30 0.59 0.08 4.56
N ASP A 31 1.59 -0.78 4.37
CA ASP A 31 1.68 -1.80 3.32
C ASP A 31 0.64 -2.92 3.45
N LEU A 32 -0.06 -3.01 4.59
CA LEU A 32 -1.09 -4.01 4.85
C LEU A 32 -2.50 -3.41 4.90
N PRO A 33 -3.57 -4.19 4.64
CA PRO A 33 -4.93 -3.75 4.91
C PRO A 33 -5.10 -3.36 6.37
N ILE A 34 -5.92 -2.33 6.65
CA ILE A 34 -6.21 -1.87 8.02
C ILE A 34 -6.71 -3.00 8.94
N THR A 35 -7.35 -4.03 8.39
CA THR A 35 -7.78 -5.22 9.12
C THR A 35 -6.62 -6.05 9.65
N LYS A 36 -5.50 -6.11 8.91
CA LYS A 36 -4.25 -6.74 9.37
C LYS A 36 -3.50 -5.80 10.32
N GLY A 37 -3.41 -4.51 9.99
CA GLY A 37 -2.80 -3.50 10.86
C GLY A 37 -3.44 -3.47 12.26
N SER A 38 -4.77 -3.53 12.35
CA SER A 38 -5.47 -3.58 13.64
C SER A 38 -5.16 -4.83 14.45
N ARG A 39 -4.98 -5.98 13.79
CA ARG A 39 -4.59 -7.23 14.45
C ARG A 39 -3.17 -7.15 14.99
N ASN A 40 -2.23 -6.61 14.21
CA ASN A 40 -0.83 -6.44 14.63
C ASN A 40 -0.72 -5.46 15.80
N LEU A 41 -1.48 -4.36 15.77
CA LEU A 41 -1.55 -3.39 16.86
C LEU A 41 -2.39 -3.88 18.05
N LYS A 42 -3.04 -5.05 17.97
CA LYS A 42 -3.95 -5.60 18.99
C LYS A 42 -5.09 -4.63 19.38
N VAL A 43 -5.50 -3.76 18.45
CA VAL A 43 -6.59 -2.79 18.63
C VAL A 43 -7.78 -3.18 17.76
N ARG A 44 -9.01 -2.91 18.24
CA ARG A 44 -10.22 -3.09 17.42
C ARG A 44 -10.21 -2.14 16.23
N LEU A 45 -10.71 -2.61 15.08
CA LEU A 45 -10.72 -1.81 13.85
C LEU A 45 -11.38 -0.43 14.01
N THR A 46 -12.50 -0.35 14.74
CA THR A 46 -13.22 0.92 14.97
C THR A 46 -12.40 1.91 15.82
N VAL A 47 -11.69 1.40 16.82
CA VAL A 47 -10.80 2.20 17.67
C VAL A 47 -9.58 2.67 16.87
N LEU A 48 -8.99 1.78 16.08
CA LEU A 48 -7.87 2.14 15.20
C LEU A 48 -8.28 3.24 14.20
N LYS A 49 -9.47 3.13 13.61
CA LYS A 49 -10.00 4.17 12.71
C LYS A 49 -10.18 5.53 13.41
N LYS A 50 -10.63 5.55 14.67
CA LYS A 50 -10.72 6.80 15.45
C LYS A 50 -9.33 7.39 15.67
N LYS A 51 -8.39 6.59 16.15
CA LYS A 51 -7.00 7.01 16.36
C LYS A 51 -6.31 7.49 15.08
N CYS A 52 -6.57 6.83 13.94
CA CYS A 52 -6.09 7.28 12.63
C CYS A 52 -6.60 8.69 12.29
N ARG A 53 -7.89 8.97 12.53
CA ARG A 53 -8.47 10.30 12.29
C ARG A 53 -7.86 11.37 13.20
N GLU A 54 -7.63 11.05 14.47
CA GLU A 54 -6.94 11.93 15.43
C GLU A 54 -5.52 12.28 14.96
N LEU A 55 -4.83 11.33 14.31
CA LEU A 55 -3.49 11.50 13.74
C LEU A 55 -3.50 12.09 12.32
N GLY A 56 -4.64 12.57 11.81
CA GLY A 56 -4.74 13.18 10.48
C GLY A 56 -4.75 12.18 9.32
N ILE A 57 -5.08 10.91 9.57
CA ILE A 57 -5.19 9.84 8.58
C ILE A 57 -6.67 9.51 8.37
N PRO A 58 -7.40 10.24 7.51
CA PRO A 58 -8.81 9.94 7.26
C PRO A 58 -9.00 8.61 6.52
N CYS A 59 -8.02 8.22 5.69
CA CYS A 59 -8.05 7.03 4.85
C CYS A 59 -6.76 6.24 5.00
N TRP A 60 -6.86 4.93 5.23
CA TRP A 60 -5.70 4.05 5.35
C TRP A 60 -4.97 3.89 4.01
N PRO A 61 -3.66 4.21 3.92
CA PRO A 61 -2.94 4.39 2.65
C PRO A 61 -2.62 3.09 1.88
N HIS A 62 -3.00 1.92 2.40
CA HIS A 62 -2.75 0.60 1.78
C HIS A 62 -3.08 0.51 0.29
N ARG A 63 -4.22 1.06 -0.14
CA ARG A 63 -4.60 0.97 -1.57
C ARG A 63 -3.65 1.75 -2.48
N LYS A 64 -3.14 2.89 -2.01
CA LYS A 64 -2.18 3.70 -2.76
C LYS A 64 -0.82 3.01 -2.79
N ILE A 65 -0.33 2.55 -1.64
CA ILE A 65 0.95 1.82 -1.52
C ILE A 65 0.95 0.57 -2.41
N LYS A 66 -0.09 -0.25 -2.33
CA LYS A 66 -0.23 -1.44 -3.18
C LYS A 66 -0.23 -1.11 -4.68
N SER A 67 -0.79 0.04 -5.06
CA SER A 67 -0.74 0.50 -6.46
C SER A 67 0.66 0.90 -6.89
N LEU A 68 1.44 1.56 -6.01
CA LEU A 68 2.83 1.94 -6.28
C LEU A 68 3.73 0.71 -6.36
N ASP A 69 3.58 -0.24 -5.44
CA ASP A 69 4.34 -1.49 -5.44
C ASP A 69 4.14 -2.27 -6.73
N GLY A 70 2.89 -2.36 -7.23
CA GLY A 70 2.61 -3.00 -8.51
C GLY A 70 3.29 -2.31 -9.70
N LEU A 71 3.34 -0.97 -9.72
CA LEU A 71 4.03 -0.22 -10.76
C LEU A 71 5.56 -0.41 -10.69
N ILE A 72 6.11 -0.45 -9.48
CA ILE A 72 7.54 -0.71 -9.25
C ILE A 72 7.90 -2.13 -9.73
N GLN A 73 7.09 -3.13 -9.40
CA GLN A 73 7.28 -4.51 -9.86
C GLN A 73 7.19 -4.63 -11.38
N ASP A 74 6.16 -4.01 -12.00
CA ASP A 74 6.02 -3.98 -13.46
C ASP A 74 7.27 -3.40 -14.15
N LEU A 75 7.81 -2.31 -13.61
CA LEU A 75 9.04 -1.68 -14.12
C LEU A 75 10.29 -2.55 -13.91
N GLN A 76 10.38 -3.25 -12.78
CA GLN A 76 11.49 -4.17 -12.51
C GLN A 76 11.47 -5.35 -13.48
N GLU A 77 10.30 -5.91 -13.77
CA GLU A 77 10.16 -6.97 -14.77
C GLU A 77 10.53 -6.47 -16.17
N GLU A 78 10.11 -5.25 -16.53
CA GLU A 78 10.47 -4.66 -17.81
C GLU A 78 11.97 -4.40 -17.94
N ALA A 79 12.61 -3.88 -16.88
CA ALA A 79 14.06 -3.69 -16.86
C ALA A 79 14.82 -5.01 -17.03
N LYS A 80 14.33 -6.10 -16.43
CA LYS A 80 14.91 -7.44 -16.61
C LYS A 80 14.75 -7.97 -18.04
N ARG A 81 13.61 -7.67 -18.69
CA ARG A 81 13.39 -8.03 -20.11
C ARG A 81 14.30 -7.24 -21.05
N GLN A 82 14.57 -5.97 -20.74
CA GLN A 82 15.33 -5.04 -21.59
C GLN A 82 16.83 -4.95 -21.25
N GLN A 83 17.31 -5.81 -20.34
CA GLN A 83 18.64 -5.71 -19.71
C GLN A 83 19.82 -5.84 -20.69
N GLN A 84 19.56 -6.22 -21.94
CA GLN A 84 20.59 -6.50 -22.95
C GLN A 84 20.66 -5.49 -24.11
N GLU A 85 19.68 -4.59 -24.28
CA GLU A 85 19.49 -3.91 -25.58
C GLU A 85 19.66 -2.38 -25.57
N ASN A 86 19.45 -1.68 -24.44
CA ASN A 86 19.48 -0.22 -24.44
C ASN A 86 19.73 0.43 -23.07
N GLU A 87 20.92 0.99 -22.88
CA GLU A 87 21.32 1.70 -21.65
C GLU A 87 20.42 2.90 -21.34
N VAL A 88 19.95 3.63 -22.36
CA VAL A 88 19.05 4.79 -22.20
C VAL A 88 17.69 4.32 -21.67
N ALA A 89 17.15 3.21 -22.19
CA ALA A 89 15.91 2.65 -21.70
C ALA A 89 16.03 2.19 -20.23
N ALA A 90 17.14 1.53 -19.88
CA ALA A 90 17.43 1.14 -18.50
C ALA A 90 17.51 2.35 -17.56
N MET A 91 18.15 3.45 -17.98
CA MET A 91 18.21 4.68 -17.21
C MET A 91 16.82 5.30 -16.99
N VAL A 92 15.98 5.35 -18.04
CA VAL A 92 14.61 5.89 -17.93
C VAL A 92 13.77 5.07 -16.95
N VAL A 93 13.87 3.74 -17.02
CA VAL A 93 13.18 2.84 -16.09
C VAL A 93 13.69 3.04 -14.65
N ALA A 94 15.00 3.15 -14.45
CA ALA A 94 15.59 3.40 -13.14
C ALA A 94 15.15 4.75 -12.55
N LYS A 95 15.13 5.82 -13.35
CA LYS A 95 14.63 7.14 -12.94
C LYS A 95 13.17 7.08 -12.53
N ARG A 96 12.32 6.44 -13.34
CA ARG A 96 10.90 6.26 -13.05
C ARG A 96 10.69 5.46 -11.77
N ARG A 97 11.48 4.41 -11.53
CA ARG A 97 11.42 3.60 -10.30
C ARG A 97 11.69 4.45 -9.06
N ARG A 98 12.77 5.25 -9.09
CA ARG A 98 13.11 6.16 -7.98
C ARG A 98 11.98 7.13 -7.66
N MET A 99 11.33 7.70 -8.68
CA MET A 99 10.18 8.60 -8.46
C MET A 99 9.02 7.91 -7.72
N LEU A 100 8.68 6.68 -8.11
CA LEU A 100 7.62 5.90 -7.44
C LEU A 100 8.00 5.48 -6.01
N GLU A 101 9.27 5.14 -5.77
CA GLU A 101 9.81 4.83 -4.44
C GLU A 101 9.73 6.06 -3.51
N SER A 102 10.17 7.23 -3.97
CA SER A 102 10.05 8.49 -3.22
C SER A 102 8.59 8.84 -2.90
N GLU A 103 7.68 8.63 -3.86
CA GLU A 103 6.27 8.90 -3.65
C GLU A 103 5.62 7.93 -2.64
N LYS A 104 6.04 6.66 -2.65
CA LYS A 104 5.63 5.69 -1.62
C LYS A 104 6.08 6.12 -0.24
N GLU A 105 7.34 6.52 -0.09
CA GLU A 105 7.87 7.02 1.17
C GLU A 105 7.13 8.28 1.65
N ASN A 106 6.79 9.19 0.72
CA ASN A 106 5.99 10.37 1.04
C ASN A 106 4.59 10.01 1.57
N ILE A 107 3.96 8.96 1.05
CA ILE A 107 2.66 8.47 1.56
C ILE A 107 2.83 7.81 2.93
N GLU A 108 3.95 7.11 3.18
CA GLU A 108 4.23 6.53 4.50
C GLU A 108 4.43 7.61 5.57
N ARG A 109 5.16 8.68 5.22
CA ARG A 109 5.38 9.84 6.10
C ARG A 109 4.13 10.71 6.26
N LYS A 110 3.37 10.89 5.19
CA LYS A 110 2.16 11.72 5.14
C LYS A 110 1.02 10.96 4.43
N PRO A 111 0.26 10.12 5.16
CA PRO A 111 -0.78 9.25 4.59
C PRO A 111 -1.90 9.96 3.82
N PHE A 112 -2.13 11.24 4.12
CA PHE A 112 -3.14 12.05 3.44
C PHE A 112 -2.69 12.58 2.06
N MET A 113 -1.39 12.55 1.75
CA MET A 113 -0.87 13.07 0.49
C MET A 113 -1.53 12.39 -0.72
N GLU A 114 -1.86 13.20 -1.72
CA GLU A 114 -2.33 12.69 -3.00
C GLU A 114 -1.19 12.07 -3.79
N LEU A 115 -1.55 11.13 -4.67
CA LEU A 115 -0.62 10.67 -5.70
C LEU A 115 -0.32 11.82 -6.66
N ASP A 116 0.92 11.89 -7.11
CA ASP A 116 1.40 12.85 -8.07
C ASP A 116 0.66 12.69 -9.42
N THR A 117 0.49 13.81 -10.12
CA THR A 117 -0.15 13.84 -11.43
C THR A 117 0.55 12.95 -12.45
N GLU A 118 1.87 12.88 -12.41
CA GLU A 118 2.68 12.07 -13.30
C GLU A 118 2.47 10.58 -13.03
N THR A 119 2.42 10.18 -11.76
CA THR A 119 2.13 8.80 -11.34
C THR A 119 0.70 8.38 -11.67
N LYS A 120 -0.28 9.28 -11.47
CA LYS A 120 -1.68 9.06 -11.88
C LYS A 120 -1.78 8.84 -13.40
N ARG A 121 -1.03 9.60 -14.21
CA ARG A 121 -0.97 9.44 -15.68
C ARG A 121 -0.33 8.11 -16.05
N PHE A 122 0.83 7.79 -15.49
CA PHE A 122 1.54 6.54 -15.76
C PHE A 122 0.67 5.31 -15.44
N ARG A 123 0.00 5.31 -14.29
CA ARG A 123 -0.94 4.24 -13.91
C ARG A 123 -2.04 4.03 -14.95
N ARG A 124 -2.59 5.13 -15.49
CA ARG A 124 -3.63 5.08 -16.53
C ARG A 124 -3.09 4.46 -17.82
N ASP A 125 -1.87 4.82 -18.21
CA ASP A 125 -1.24 4.32 -19.42
C ASP A 125 -0.92 2.82 -19.32
N ILE A 126 -0.39 2.36 -18.18
CA ILE A 126 -0.16 0.93 -17.91
C ILE A 126 -1.48 0.16 -17.93
N PHE A 127 -2.52 0.69 -17.29
CA PHE A 127 -3.85 0.06 -17.30
C PHE A 127 -4.40 -0.09 -18.73
N LYS A 128 -4.31 0.97 -19.55
CA LYS A 128 -4.74 0.95 -20.96
C LYS A 128 -3.95 -0.08 -21.77
N ARG A 129 -2.62 -0.15 -21.61
CA ARG A 129 -1.77 -1.14 -22.29
C ARG A 129 -2.18 -2.57 -21.91
N LYS A 130 -2.27 -2.88 -20.61
CA LYS A 130 -2.68 -4.20 -20.11
C LYS A 130 -4.09 -4.58 -20.56
N HIS A 131 -5.02 -3.63 -20.60
CA HIS A 131 -6.37 -3.85 -21.10
C HIS A 131 -6.39 -4.21 -22.59
N ARG A 132 -5.69 -3.44 -23.43
CA ARG A 132 -5.57 -3.73 -24.87
C ARG A 132 -4.94 -5.10 -25.14
N ALA A 133 -3.87 -5.45 -24.41
CA ALA A 133 -3.22 -6.75 -24.55
C ALA A 133 -4.16 -7.92 -24.21
N ARG A 134 -5.01 -7.79 -23.18
CA ARG A 134 -6.03 -8.80 -22.86
C ARG A 134 -7.10 -8.92 -23.94
N ALA A 135 -7.55 -7.80 -24.51
CA ALA A 135 -8.53 -7.82 -25.59
C ALA A 135 -8.00 -8.58 -26.82
N LEU A 136 -6.75 -8.34 -27.22
CA LEU A 136 -6.11 -9.06 -28.34
C LEU A 136 -6.03 -10.57 -28.10
N ARG A 137 -5.74 -11.00 -26.87
CA ARG A 137 -5.68 -12.43 -26.50
C ARG A 137 -7.04 -13.14 -26.50
N ASN A 138 -8.13 -12.40 -26.35
CA ASN A 138 -9.49 -12.98 -26.31
C ASN A 138 -10.15 -13.00 -27.69
N HIS A 139 -9.52 -12.37 -28.70
CA HIS A 139 -10.00 -12.28 -30.08
C HIS A 139 -9.17 -13.13 -31.07
N GLY A 140 -8.23 -13.93 -30.58
CA GLY A 140 -7.50 -14.94 -31.35
C GLY A 140 -7.73 -16.32 -30.76
#